data_AF-A0A3P6SXM8-F1
#
_entry.id   AF-A0A3P6SXM8-F1
#
_cell.length_a   1.000
_cell.length_b   1.000
_cell.length_c   1.000
_cell.angle_alpha   90.00
_cell.angle_beta   90.00
_cell.angle_gamma   90.00
#
_symmetry.space_group_name_H-M   'P 1'
#
loop_
_entity.id
_entity.type
_entity.pdbx_description
1 polymer ?
#
loop_
_entity_poly.entity_id
_entity_poly.type
_entity_poly.pdbx_seq_one_letter_code
_entity_poly.pdbx_strand_id
1 'polypeptide(L)'
;MMQRDSMSGSSQQRLPSFMTPATMAGSGRLDPLSLGVVGMDNRQAVVIDIGTVLTKVGYAGEFVPRAIIRTELVDDRTGEAIKVLGDTLTEQELYYRLAKFFRELFFRI
;
A
#
# COMPACT_ATOMS: atom_id res chain seq x y z
N MET A 1 -46.83 16.03 -63.57
CA MET A 1 -45.55 16.13 -64.31
C MET A 1 -44.47 16.55 -63.32
N MET A 2 -43.56 15.60 -63.03
CA MET A 2 -42.16 15.74 -62.58
C MET A 2 -41.76 16.47 -61.27
N GLN A 3 -40.88 15.76 -60.55
CA GLN A 3 -40.14 16.05 -59.32
C GLN A 3 -39.24 17.30 -59.34
N ARG A 4 -38.94 17.85 -58.15
CA ARG A 4 -37.58 17.94 -57.59
C ARG A 4 -37.53 18.42 -56.13
N ASP A 5 -36.67 17.76 -55.36
CA ASP A 5 -36.23 18.01 -53.97
C ASP A 5 -35.57 19.40 -53.79
N SER A 6 -35.51 20.04 -52.61
CA SER A 6 -34.64 19.64 -51.50
C SER A 6 -34.72 20.58 -50.26
N MET A 7 -34.77 19.96 -49.07
CA MET A 7 -34.14 20.25 -47.76
C MET A 7 -33.94 21.69 -47.22
N SER A 8 -34.48 21.99 -46.02
CA SER A 8 -33.73 22.06 -44.73
C SER A 8 -34.46 22.86 -43.63
N GLY A 9 -34.50 22.31 -42.40
CA GLY A 9 -35.03 22.99 -41.21
C GLY A 9 -35.46 22.02 -40.11
N SER A 10 -34.51 21.33 -39.46
CA SER A 10 -34.77 20.34 -38.41
C SER A 10 -35.24 20.99 -37.11
N SER A 11 -36.44 20.62 -36.63
CA SER A 11 -36.89 20.85 -35.25
C SER A 11 -36.21 19.84 -34.30
N GLN A 12 -35.44 20.33 -33.32
CA GLN A 12 -34.87 19.50 -32.25
C GLN A 12 -35.96 19.15 -31.21
N GLN A 13 -36.44 17.91 -31.24
CA GLN A 13 -37.20 17.32 -30.12
C GLN A 13 -36.23 16.73 -29.09
N ARG A 14 -36.37 17.15 -27.83
CA ARG A 14 -35.67 16.58 -26.66
C ARG A 14 -36.29 15.22 -26.32
N LEU A 15 -35.50 14.15 -26.39
CA LEU A 15 -35.84 12.82 -25.86
C LEU A 15 -35.18 12.63 -24.48
N PRO A 16 -35.81 11.88 -23.55
CA PRO A 16 -35.21 11.54 -22.28
C PRO A 16 -34.09 10.52 -22.51
N SER A 17 -32.88 10.85 -22.05
CA SER A 17 -31.74 9.95 -22.10
C SER A 17 -31.98 8.75 -21.19
N PHE A 18 -32.21 7.58 -21.80
CA PHE A 18 -32.09 6.29 -21.14
C PHE A 18 -30.68 6.15 -20.57
N MET A 19 -30.56 5.95 -19.25
CA MET A 19 -29.27 5.61 -18.63
C MET A 19 -28.88 4.21 -19.08
N THR A 20 -27.88 4.11 -19.95
CA THR A 20 -27.16 2.87 -20.18
C THR A 20 -26.33 2.56 -18.92
N PRO A 21 -26.39 1.32 -18.37
CA PRO A 21 -25.48 0.94 -17.32
C PRO A 21 -24.08 0.88 -17.93
N ALA A 22 -23.22 1.81 -17.54
CA ALA A 22 -21.82 1.77 -17.89
C ALA A 22 -21.25 0.44 -17.39
N THR A 23 -20.63 -0.30 -18.30
CA THR A 23 -19.88 -1.52 -18.03
C THR A 23 -18.89 -1.23 -16.89
N MET A 24 -19.05 -1.91 -15.75
CA MET A 24 -18.13 -1.87 -14.61
C MET A 24 -16.82 -2.59 -15.00
N ALA A 25 -16.04 -1.95 -15.86
CA ALA A 25 -14.67 -2.32 -16.21
C ALA A 25 -13.79 -1.09 -15.98
N GLY A 26 -13.66 -0.69 -14.73
CA GLY A 26 -12.92 0.50 -14.31
C GLY A 26 -12.24 0.21 -12.99
N SER A 27 -11.01 -0.30 -13.12
CA SER A 27 -9.97 -0.36 -12.10
C SER A 27 -10.27 0.48 -10.86
N GLY A 28 -10.47 -0.18 -9.71
CA GLY A 28 -10.49 0.45 -8.38
C GLY A 28 -9.10 0.97 -8.00
N ARG A 29 -8.52 1.81 -8.87
CA ARG A 29 -7.29 2.53 -8.63
C ARG A 29 -7.60 3.56 -7.56
N LEU A 30 -7.32 3.18 -6.32
CA LEU A 30 -7.17 4.12 -5.23
C LEU A 30 -6.21 5.21 -5.70
N ASP A 31 -6.66 6.46 -5.69
CA ASP A 31 -5.83 7.58 -6.12
C ASP A 31 -4.58 7.64 -5.21
N PRO A 32 -3.38 7.90 -5.76
CA PRO A 32 -2.15 7.99 -4.99
C PRO A 32 -2.23 8.98 -3.81
N LEU A 33 -3.03 10.03 -3.97
CA LEU A 33 -3.33 11.00 -2.91
C LEU A 33 -4.11 10.37 -1.75
N SER A 34 -5.04 9.47 -2.05
CA SER A 34 -5.84 8.71 -1.08
C SER A 34 -4.99 7.66 -0.34
N LEU A 35 -3.88 7.23 -0.94
CA LEU A 35 -2.89 6.34 -0.33
C LEU A 35 -1.79 7.10 0.45
N GLY A 36 -1.86 8.44 0.53
CA GLY A 36 -0.83 9.26 1.18
C GLY A 36 0.50 9.31 0.43
N VAL A 37 0.55 8.82 -0.82
CA VAL A 37 1.75 8.85 -1.67
C VAL A 37 1.78 10.18 -2.41
N VAL A 38 2.18 11.24 -1.70
CA VAL A 38 2.37 12.57 -2.28
C VAL A 38 3.86 12.78 -2.51
N GLY A 39 4.29 12.74 -3.77
CA GLY A 39 5.46 13.47 -4.24
C GLY A 39 6.83 13.05 -3.73
N MET A 40 7.02 11.80 -3.32
CA MET A 40 8.35 11.21 -3.21
C MET A 40 8.65 10.48 -4.52
N ASP A 41 9.92 10.43 -4.90
CA ASP A 41 10.45 9.61 -5.99
C ASP A 41 9.68 8.28 -6.11
N ASN A 42 9.44 7.76 -7.32
CA ASN A 42 8.63 6.56 -7.61
C ASN A 42 9.08 5.25 -6.90
N ARG A 43 9.92 5.34 -5.87
CA ARG A 43 10.30 4.28 -4.95
C ARG A 43 9.14 4.00 -3.99
N GLN A 44 8.75 2.74 -3.96
CA GLN A 44 7.75 2.24 -3.05
C GLN A 44 8.28 2.31 -1.60
N ALA A 45 7.54 2.96 -0.70
CA ALA A 45 7.92 3.06 0.70
C ALA A 45 7.75 1.71 1.43
N VAL A 46 8.71 1.37 2.29
CA VAL A 46 8.62 0.21 3.18
C VAL A 46 7.88 0.62 4.46
N VAL A 47 6.90 -0.17 4.87
CA VAL A 47 6.16 0.01 6.11
C VAL A 47 6.61 -1.06 7.09
N ILE A 48 7.00 -0.65 8.30
CA ILE A 48 7.43 -1.53 9.39
C ILE A 48 6.61 -1.20 10.63
N ASP A 49 5.77 -2.14 11.05
CA ASP A 49 4.96 -2.07 12.28
C ASP A 49 5.61 -2.98 13.34
N ILE A 50 6.30 -2.38 14.30
CA ILE A 50 7.09 -3.10 15.33
C ILE A 50 6.22 -3.32 16.56
N GLY A 51 5.77 -4.56 16.75
CA GLY A 51 5.11 -4.99 17.98
C GLY A 51 6.05 -5.71 18.93
N THR A 52 5.62 -5.88 20.19
CA THR A 52 6.41 -6.58 21.23
C THR A 52 6.62 -8.08 20.96
N VAL A 53 5.74 -8.71 20.18
CA VAL A 53 5.81 -10.14 19.83
C VAL A 53 6.04 -10.35 18.34
N LEU A 54 5.35 -9.58 17.50
CA LEU A 54 5.40 -9.70 16.04
C LEU A 54 5.71 -8.35 15.41
N THR A 55 6.51 -8.38 14.35
CA THR A 55 6.76 -7.24 13.47
C THR A 55 6.18 -7.54 12.10
N LYS A 56 5.37 -6.62 11.58
CA LYS A 56 4.81 -6.72 10.23
C LYS A 56 5.62 -5.84 9.30
N VAL A 57 5.94 -6.36 8.12
CA VAL A 57 6.66 -5.63 7.08
C VAL A 57 5.98 -5.77 5.74
N GLY A 58 5.98 -4.70 4.96
CA GLY A 58 5.41 -4.70 3.63
C GLY A 58 5.68 -3.37 2.95
N TYR A 59 4.99 -3.14 1.83
CA TYR A 59 5.08 -1.88 1.14
C TYR A 59 3.82 -1.03 1.31
N ALA A 60 4.00 0.28 1.28
CA ALA A 60 2.89 1.21 1.25
C ALA A 60 2.00 0.92 0.02
N GLY A 61 0.68 0.92 0.25
CA GLY A 61 -0.34 0.64 -0.78
C GLY A 61 -0.65 -0.84 -1.01
N GLU A 62 0.05 -1.78 -0.37
CA GLU A 62 -0.33 -3.20 -0.41
C GLU A 62 -1.45 -3.51 0.61
N PHE A 63 -2.36 -4.43 0.27
CA PHE A 63 -3.49 -4.80 1.14
C PHE A 63 -3.08 -5.65 2.35
N VAL A 64 -1.93 -6.33 2.28
CA VAL A 64 -1.43 -7.24 3.31
C VAL A 64 0.07 -7.03 3.49
N PRO A 65 0.61 -7.25 4.70
CA PRO A 65 2.05 -7.26 4.89
C PRO A 65 2.67 -8.42 4.10
N ARG A 66 3.87 -8.21 3.58
CA ARG A 66 4.64 -9.25 2.90
C ARG A 66 5.19 -10.30 3.84
N ALA A 67 5.53 -9.90 5.06
CA ALA A 67 5.94 -10.83 6.09
C ALA A 67 5.46 -10.37 7.47
N ILE A 68 5.24 -11.36 8.34
CA ILE A 68 4.99 -11.18 9.76
C ILE A 68 6.02 -12.06 10.46
N ILE A 69 6.99 -11.42 11.11
CA ILE A 69 8.10 -12.10 11.77
C ILE A 69 8.01 -11.91 13.28
N ARG A 70 8.67 -12.79 14.04
CA ARG A 70 8.82 -12.59 15.48
C ARG A 70 9.75 -11.42 15.76
N THR A 71 9.40 -10.62 16.76
CA THR A 71 10.22 -9.51 17.24
C THR A 71 11.30 -10.03 18.20
N GLU A 72 12.13 -10.93 17.68
CA GLU A 72 13.17 -11.64 18.43
C GLU A 72 14.50 -11.67 17.67
N LEU A 73 15.59 -11.86 18.42
CA LEU A 73 16.96 -11.93 17.94
C LEU A 73 17.62 -13.17 18.51
N VAL A 74 18.56 -13.72 17.78
CA VAL A 74 19.50 -14.69 18.35
C VAL A 74 20.58 -13.90 19.09
N ASP A 75 20.78 -14.16 20.38
CA ASP A 75 21.90 -13.62 21.14
C ASP A 75 23.22 -14.25 20.65
N ASP A 76 24.23 -13.42 20.38
CA ASP A 76 25.52 -13.89 19.87
C ASP A 76 26.31 -14.70 20.93
N ARG A 77 26.00 -14.52 22.21
CA ARG A 77 26.70 -15.17 23.32
C ARG A 77 26.08 -16.52 23.66
N THR A 78 24.76 -16.56 23.78
CA THR A 78 24.03 -17.73 24.26
C THR A 78 23.43 -18.56 23.13
N GLY A 79 23.23 -17.96 21.95
CA GLY A 79 22.50 -18.59 20.85
C GLY A 79 20.99 -18.67 21.07
N GLU A 80 20.47 -18.08 22.15
CA GLU A 80 19.05 -18.12 22.48
C GLU A 80 18.27 -16.99 21.80
N ALA A 81 16.98 -17.25 21.57
CA ALA A 81 16.06 -16.25 21.08
C ALA A 81 15.66 -15.27 22.19
N ILE A 82 16.07 -14.01 22.05
CA ILE A 82 15.77 -12.92 22.98
C ILE A 82 14.81 -11.92 22.34
N LYS A 83 13.94 -11.30 23.15
CA LYS A 83 13.04 -10.25 22.66
C LYS A 83 13.81 -8.98 22.33
N VAL A 84 13.46 -8.34 21.20
CA VAL A 84 14.05 -7.04 20.81
C VAL A 84 13.61 -5.94 21.77
N LEU A 85 12.33 -5.94 22.14
CA LEU A 85 11.70 -4.96 23.02
C LEU A 85 11.48 -5.55 24.42
N GLY A 86 11.67 -4.73 25.46
CA GLY A 86 11.42 -5.10 26.84
C GLY A 86 11.50 -3.89 27.78
N ASP A 87 10.69 -3.91 28.85
CA ASP A 87 10.51 -2.76 29.74
C ASP A 87 11.72 -2.48 30.64
N THR A 88 12.59 -3.47 30.82
CA THR A 88 13.75 -3.40 31.72
C THR A 88 15.07 -3.18 30.98
N LEU A 89 15.03 -2.78 29.71
CA LEU A 89 16.22 -2.57 28.89
C LEU A 89 16.83 -1.19 29.15
N THR A 90 18.16 -1.12 29.16
CA THR A 90 18.86 0.16 29.07
C THR A 90 18.74 0.70 27.65
N GLU A 91 18.88 2.02 27.49
CA GLU A 91 18.84 2.67 26.18
C GLU A 91 19.90 2.09 25.22
N GLN A 92 21.11 1.84 25.74
CA GLN A 92 22.21 1.27 24.96
C GLN A 92 21.89 -0.15 24.48
N GLU A 93 21.28 -0.98 25.35
CA GLU A 93 20.89 -2.34 25.00
C GLU A 93 19.76 -2.35 23.97
N LEU A 94 18.76 -1.48 24.16
CA LEU A 94 17.66 -1.32 23.20
C LEU A 94 18.18 -0.88 21.82
N TYR A 95 19.10 0.08 21.78
CA TYR A 95 19.72 0.53 20.53
C TYR A 95 20.44 -0.62 19.82
N TYR A 96 21.26 -1.37 20.55
CA TYR A 96 21.98 -2.52 20.00
C TYR A 96 21.02 -3.57 19.44
N ARG A 97 19.97 -3.92 20.19
CA ARG A 97 18.95 -4.88 19.74
C ARG A 97 18.21 -4.41 18.50
N LEU A 98 17.75 -3.16 18.48
CA LEU A 98 17.06 -2.60 17.32
C LEU A 98 17.96 -2.58 16.08
N ALA A 99 19.20 -2.11 16.21
CA ALA A 99 20.15 -2.07 15.10
C ALA A 99 20.41 -3.47 14.53
N LYS A 100 20.59 -4.47 15.41
CA LYS A 100 20.76 -5.87 15.01
C LYS A 100 19.50 -6.39 14.32
N PHE A 101 18.32 -6.11 14.87
CA PHE A 101 17.03 -6.53 14.29
C PHE A 101 16.80 -5.98 12.90
N PHE A 102 17.04 -4.69 12.67
CA PHE A 102 16.91 -4.12 11.34
C PHE A 102 17.94 -4.68 10.35
N ARG A 103 19.16 -4.96 10.81
CA ARG A 103 20.16 -5.61 9.96
C ARG A 103 19.68 -6.99 9.48
N GLU A 104 19.16 -7.79 10.39
CA GLU A 104 18.58 -9.10 10.07
C GLU A 104 17.36 -8.98 9.15
N LEU A 105 16.48 -8.01 9.43
CA LEU A 105 15.26 -7.77 8.66
C LEU A 105 15.54 -7.39 7.20
N PHE A 106 16.57 -6.59 6.93
CA PHE A 106 16.86 -6.12 5.56
C PHE A 106 17.86 -6.97 4.80
N PHE A 107 18.78 -7.67 5.49
CA PHE A 107 19.88 -8.37 4.84
C PHE A 107 19.82 -9.90 4.96
N ARG A 108 18.97 -10.46 5.82
CA ARG A 108 18.84 -11.92 5.99
C ARG A 108 17.54 -12.52 5.46
N ILE A 109 16.57 -11.68 5.08
CA ILE A 109 15.39 -12.12 4.32
C ILE A 109 15.79 -12.46 2.87
#